data_AF-A0A8T5XTP4-F1
#
_entry.id   AF-A0A8T5XTP4-F1
#
_cell.length_a   1.000
_cell.length_b   1.000
_cell.length_c   1.000
_cell.angle_alpha   90.00
_cell.angle_beta   90.00
_cell.angle_gamma   90.00
#
_symmetry.space_group_name_H-M   'P 1'
#
loop_
_entity.id
_entity.type
_entity.pdbx_description
1 polymer ?
#
loop_
_entity_poly.entity_id
_entity_poly.type
_entity_poly.pdbx_seq_one_letter_code
_entity_poly.pdbx_strand_id
1 'polypeptide(L)'
;MKNLNFLKDKFLYVFLFVFFTVMFLAYCDPYENTFLALGILGFFMILKNISKYKKVDLLISFSILIIIFYLTSNLFLYNKSYKLDIASDVTRVKEGKAVLLVYRGESEKYNIKTEIYNIFNSNDIIKKIFTPFVLYNKKINYKRIGKSNYINNTLEVKNKLKYSLSDNYKVYLGYLYCESYIEEKIMEIANEGYKKIIVVPVFLTEGKEYILLKEKIESLKLFNVSIKYTSPVWNSEKIINSYIKKIWSDVSKRKIKDPGIILIGRGEKEQNKIQYINSVRQNLMFRKKIKEFLVQNLEFRDRKIKLSWFDYMKPGYITEIDTLFEYGVSDIFCVLTEPDVFNIENSKMSIKIKEKLDIPEGVRVQILNGFIEDENLIKELKNRIEFVDLQNWSN
;
A
#
# COMPACT_ATOMS: atom_id res chain seq x y z
N MET A 1 46.89 -29.05 7.78
CA MET A 1 46.73 -27.57 7.67
C MET A 1 46.24 -27.09 6.29
N LYS A 2 46.67 -27.62 5.13
CA LYS A 2 46.21 -27.14 3.80
C LYS A 2 44.69 -27.22 3.55
N ASN A 3 44.01 -28.27 4.01
CA ASN A 3 42.56 -28.41 3.84
C ASN A 3 41.71 -27.41 4.65
N LEU A 4 42.24 -26.89 5.77
CA LEU A 4 41.52 -25.91 6.61
C LEU A 4 41.51 -24.50 6.00
N ASN A 5 42.62 -24.07 5.39
CA ASN A 5 42.67 -22.78 4.68
C ASN A 5 41.81 -22.80 3.41
N PHE A 6 41.74 -23.96 2.75
CA PHE A 6 40.93 -24.16 1.54
C PHE A 6 39.42 -24.04 1.77
N LEU A 7 38.91 -24.60 2.88
CA LEU A 7 37.51 -24.47 3.29
C LEU A 7 37.16 -23.02 3.68
N LYS A 8 38.10 -22.30 4.29
CA LYS A 8 37.94 -20.89 4.69
C LYS A 8 37.80 -19.96 3.48
N ASP A 9 38.61 -20.14 2.45
CA ASP A 9 38.54 -19.32 1.23
C ASP A 9 37.21 -19.52 0.49
N LYS A 10 36.76 -20.78 0.36
CA LYS A 10 35.45 -21.09 -0.24
C LYS A 10 34.32 -20.44 0.52
N PHE A 11 34.32 -20.57 1.85
CA PHE A 11 33.31 -19.98 2.71
C PHE A 11 33.26 -18.45 2.54
N LEU A 12 34.43 -17.80 2.53
CA LEU A 12 34.53 -16.36 2.36
C LEU A 12 33.99 -15.89 1.01
N TYR A 13 34.36 -16.52 -0.10
CA TYR A 13 33.92 -16.05 -1.42
C TYR A 13 32.41 -16.22 -1.63
N VAL A 14 31.83 -17.33 -1.18
CA VAL A 14 30.38 -17.54 -1.24
C VAL A 14 29.64 -16.58 -0.32
N PHE A 15 30.19 -16.32 0.88
CA PHE A 15 29.67 -15.29 1.77
C PHE A 15 29.65 -13.93 1.08
N LEU A 16 30.79 -13.47 0.54
CA LEU A 16 30.89 -12.19 -0.17
C LEU A 16 29.86 -12.11 -1.31
N PHE A 17 29.79 -13.14 -2.16
CA PHE A 17 28.85 -13.13 -3.27
C PHE A 17 27.39 -13.08 -2.80
N VAL A 18 26.96 -14.01 -1.96
CA VAL A 18 25.54 -14.16 -1.58
C VAL A 18 25.10 -13.01 -0.67
N PHE A 19 25.88 -12.70 0.36
CA PHE A 19 25.53 -11.65 1.32
C PHE A 19 25.42 -10.29 0.64
N PHE A 20 26.42 -9.91 -0.17
CA PHE A 20 26.40 -8.60 -0.82
C PHE A 20 25.41 -8.53 -1.98
N THR A 21 25.11 -9.65 -2.67
CA THR A 21 24.00 -9.67 -3.65
C THR A 21 22.66 -9.42 -2.96
N VAL A 22 22.41 -10.04 -1.80
CA VAL A 22 21.18 -9.80 -1.02
C VAL A 22 21.11 -8.35 -0.53
N MET A 23 22.22 -7.78 -0.06
CA MET A 23 22.27 -6.36 0.32
C MET A 23 22.07 -5.42 -0.86
N PHE A 24 22.63 -5.72 -2.04
CA PHE A 24 22.42 -4.97 -3.27
C PHE A 24 20.93 -4.90 -3.67
N LEU A 25 20.22 -6.02 -3.57
CA LEU A 25 18.77 -6.05 -3.86
C LEU A 25 17.98 -5.14 -2.90
N ALA A 26 18.41 -5.05 -1.65
CA ALA A 26 17.68 -4.34 -0.60
C ALA A 26 18.00 -2.83 -0.48
N TYR A 27 19.26 -2.41 -0.64
CA TYR A 27 19.69 -1.03 -0.39
C TYR A 27 19.69 -0.15 -1.65
N CYS A 28 19.61 1.17 -1.43
CA CYS A 28 19.76 2.21 -2.46
C CYS A 28 21.18 2.81 -2.46
N ASP A 29 21.45 3.66 -3.45
CA ASP A 29 22.68 4.46 -3.54
C ASP A 29 22.96 5.28 -2.26
N PRO A 30 24.23 5.42 -1.86
CA PRO A 30 25.44 4.91 -2.53
C PRO A 30 25.80 3.45 -2.19
N TYR A 31 25.16 2.85 -1.18
CA TYR A 31 25.49 1.50 -0.69
C TYR A 31 25.27 0.43 -1.75
N GLU A 32 24.28 0.62 -2.62
CA GLU A 32 23.95 -0.27 -3.74
C GLU A 32 25.17 -0.60 -4.61
N ASN A 33 25.90 0.42 -5.08
CA ASN A 33 27.06 0.21 -5.97
C ASN A 33 28.21 -0.50 -5.25
N THR A 34 28.44 -0.18 -3.97
CA THR A 34 29.45 -0.85 -3.15
C THR A 34 29.11 -2.33 -2.96
N PHE A 35 27.86 -2.66 -2.66
CA PHE A 35 27.42 -4.05 -2.50
C PHE A 35 27.47 -4.81 -3.82
N LEU A 36 27.12 -4.18 -4.94
CA LEU A 36 27.26 -4.79 -6.26
C LEU A 36 28.73 -5.12 -6.57
N ALA A 37 29.65 -4.17 -6.35
CA ALA A 37 31.08 -4.38 -6.60
C ALA A 37 31.65 -5.52 -5.73
N LEU A 38 31.32 -5.55 -4.44
CA LEU A 38 31.74 -6.62 -3.53
C LEU A 38 31.14 -7.99 -3.91
N GLY A 39 29.88 -8.02 -4.33
CA GLY A 39 29.24 -9.23 -4.84
C GLY A 39 29.93 -9.77 -6.10
N ILE A 40 30.21 -8.88 -7.07
CA ILE A 40 30.93 -9.21 -8.30
C ILE A 40 32.35 -9.74 -8.00
N LEU A 41 33.08 -9.09 -7.09
CA LEU A 41 34.40 -9.55 -6.65
C LEU A 41 34.33 -10.97 -6.05
N GLY A 42 33.35 -11.22 -5.18
CA GLY A 42 33.08 -12.56 -4.63
C GLY A 42 32.83 -13.58 -5.73
N PHE A 43 32.00 -13.23 -6.73
CA PHE A 43 31.71 -14.10 -7.87
C PHE A 43 32.95 -14.42 -8.71
N PHE A 44 33.76 -13.42 -9.04
CA PHE A 44 35.02 -13.63 -9.78
C PHE A 44 35.98 -14.55 -9.02
N MET A 45 36.09 -14.42 -7.69
CA MET A 45 36.94 -15.29 -6.88
C MET A 45 36.45 -16.74 -6.88
N ILE A 46 35.13 -16.97 -6.94
CA ILE A 46 34.54 -18.31 -7.09
C ILE A 46 34.93 -18.90 -8.45
N LEU A 47 34.76 -18.15 -9.55
CA LEU A 47 35.10 -18.59 -10.89
C LEU A 47 36.59 -18.94 -11.03
N LYS A 48 37.48 -18.08 -10.51
CA LYS A 48 38.94 -18.29 -10.59
C LYS A 48 39.40 -19.58 -9.92
N ASN A 49 38.70 -20.02 -8.88
CA ASN A 49 39.08 -21.22 -8.13
C ASN A 49 38.32 -22.48 -8.57
N ILE A 50 37.40 -22.38 -9.53
CA ILE A 50 36.46 -23.47 -9.87
C ILE A 50 37.15 -24.76 -10.35
N SER A 51 38.32 -24.65 -10.97
CA SER A 51 39.12 -25.76 -11.51
C SER A 51 39.81 -26.61 -10.44
N LYS A 52 39.88 -26.13 -9.18
CA LYS A 52 40.57 -26.82 -8.07
C LYS A 52 39.67 -27.84 -7.34
N TYR A 53 38.50 -28.16 -7.89
CA TYR A 53 37.42 -28.80 -7.14
C TYR A 53 36.93 -30.12 -7.77
N LYS A 54 36.68 -31.15 -6.94
CA LYS A 54 35.93 -32.35 -7.35
C LYS A 54 34.45 -32.00 -7.56
N LYS A 55 33.89 -32.31 -8.73
CA LYS A 55 32.60 -31.76 -9.21
C LYS A 55 31.40 -32.00 -8.28
N VAL A 56 31.24 -33.20 -7.70
CA VAL A 56 29.98 -33.56 -6.99
C VAL A 56 29.92 -33.02 -5.55
N ASP A 57 30.94 -33.28 -4.72
CA ASP A 57 31.00 -32.76 -3.34
C ASP A 57 31.04 -31.23 -3.29
N LEU A 58 31.58 -30.60 -4.33
CA LEU A 58 31.61 -29.15 -4.45
C LEU A 58 30.20 -28.57 -4.59
N LEU A 59 29.36 -29.16 -5.44
CA LEU A 59 28.02 -28.66 -5.74
C LEU A 59 27.13 -28.71 -4.49
N ILE A 60 27.11 -29.84 -3.78
CA ILE A 60 26.30 -30.00 -2.56
C ILE A 60 26.73 -28.97 -1.51
N SER A 61 28.02 -28.88 -1.22
CA SER A 61 28.52 -27.93 -0.22
C SER A 61 28.35 -26.46 -0.63
N PHE A 62 28.35 -26.15 -1.93
CA PHE A 62 28.09 -24.79 -2.42
C PHE A 62 26.62 -24.41 -2.27
N SER A 63 25.70 -25.31 -2.62
CA SER A 63 24.26 -25.11 -2.43
C SER A 63 23.89 -24.89 -0.97
N ILE A 64 24.47 -25.68 -0.06
CA ILE A 64 24.27 -25.52 1.39
C ILE A 64 24.78 -24.14 1.85
N LEU A 65 25.98 -23.74 1.44
CA LEU A 65 26.53 -22.43 1.81
C LEU A 65 25.68 -21.27 1.28
N ILE A 66 25.16 -21.35 0.05
CA ILE A 66 24.25 -20.34 -0.50
C ILE A 66 23.02 -20.20 0.39
N ILE A 67 22.37 -21.31 0.77
CA ILE A 67 21.18 -21.30 1.61
C ILE A 67 21.50 -20.67 2.97
N ILE A 68 22.59 -21.10 3.61
CA ILE A 68 23.01 -20.57 4.93
C ILE A 68 23.25 -19.06 4.84
N PHE A 69 24.04 -18.59 3.87
CA PHE A 69 24.33 -17.16 3.77
C PHE A 69 23.12 -16.34 3.34
N TYR A 70 22.22 -16.91 2.53
CA TYR A 70 20.95 -16.27 2.21
C TYR A 70 20.10 -16.08 3.47
N LEU A 71 19.97 -17.11 4.32
CA LEU A 71 19.24 -17.02 5.58
C LEU A 71 19.89 -16.02 6.55
N THR A 72 21.22 -16.06 6.71
CA THR A 72 21.97 -15.10 7.53
C THR A 72 21.79 -13.67 7.04
N SER A 73 21.75 -13.45 5.72
CA SER A 73 21.51 -12.13 5.13
C SER A 73 20.10 -11.63 5.42
N ASN A 74 19.09 -12.51 5.34
CA ASN A 74 17.72 -12.17 5.71
C ASN A 74 17.58 -11.86 7.21
N LEU A 75 18.26 -12.60 8.07
CA LEU A 75 18.33 -12.30 9.50
C LEU A 75 18.99 -10.94 9.76
N PHE A 76 20.06 -10.62 9.03
CA PHE A 76 20.70 -9.32 9.10
C PHE A 76 19.74 -8.19 8.69
N LEU A 77 18.98 -8.36 7.60
CA LEU A 77 17.94 -7.41 7.20
C LEU A 77 16.89 -7.25 8.30
N TYR A 78 16.39 -8.35 8.87
CA TYR A 78 15.41 -8.32 9.94
C TYR A 78 15.88 -7.49 11.15
N ASN A 79 17.16 -7.60 11.54
CA ASN A 79 17.74 -6.82 12.63
C ASN A 79 17.83 -5.30 12.32
N LYS A 80 17.68 -4.91 11.05
CA LYS A 80 17.60 -3.51 10.60
C LYS A 80 16.16 -3.04 10.38
N SER A 81 15.16 -3.85 10.71
CA SER A 81 13.75 -3.47 10.66
C SER A 81 13.46 -2.24 11.52
N TYR A 82 12.40 -1.52 11.14
CA TYR A 82 11.85 -0.45 11.96
C TYR A 82 11.38 -1.02 13.32
N LYS A 83 11.65 -0.30 14.40
CA LYS A 83 11.21 -0.65 15.75
C LYS A 83 10.12 0.33 16.14
N LEU A 84 8.94 -0.19 16.45
CA LEU A 84 7.84 0.63 16.95
C LEU A 84 8.20 1.23 18.30
N ASP A 85 7.87 2.50 18.51
CA ASP A 85 7.89 3.12 19.82
C ASP A 85 6.52 2.98 20.49
N ILE A 86 6.42 2.03 21.44
CA ILE A 86 5.20 1.68 22.17
C ILE A 86 5.41 1.94 23.67
N ALA A 87 6.21 2.95 24.04
CA ALA A 87 6.35 3.34 25.43
C ALA A 87 4.99 3.78 26.01
N SER A 88 4.73 3.42 27.27
CA SER A 88 3.49 3.75 27.97
C SER A 88 3.81 4.64 29.17
N ASP A 89 3.72 5.94 28.98
CA ASP A 89 3.90 6.95 30.03
C ASP A 89 2.66 7.83 30.10
N VAL A 90 1.62 7.35 30.79
CA VAL A 90 0.39 8.12 30.99
C VAL A 90 0.65 9.16 32.06
N THR A 91 0.75 10.43 31.66
CA THR A 91 1.08 11.51 32.60
C THR A 91 -0.13 12.27 33.12
N ARG A 92 -1.23 12.38 32.34
CA ARG A 92 -2.46 13.13 32.70
C ARG A 92 -3.69 12.54 32.00
N VAL A 93 -4.91 12.88 32.46
CA VAL A 93 -6.18 12.51 31.80
C VAL A 93 -6.78 13.75 31.13
N LYS A 94 -7.24 13.62 29.89
CA LYS A 94 -7.93 14.67 29.13
C LYS A 94 -9.39 14.28 28.90
N GLU A 95 -10.31 15.23 29.07
CA GLU A 95 -11.75 15.02 28.85
C GLU A 95 -12.16 15.01 27.37
N GLY A 96 -11.33 15.60 26.49
CA GLY A 96 -11.55 15.63 25.05
C GLY A 96 -11.52 14.24 24.39
N LYS A 97 -11.90 14.18 23.11
CA LYS A 97 -11.93 12.93 22.33
C LYS A 97 -10.84 12.96 21.27
N ALA A 98 -10.13 11.86 21.11
CA ALA A 98 -9.17 11.72 20.02
C ALA A 98 -9.85 11.06 18.80
N VAL A 99 -9.59 11.59 17.62
CA VAL A 99 -9.99 11.01 16.34
C VAL A 99 -8.73 10.55 15.63
N LEU A 100 -8.59 9.26 15.36
CA LEU A 100 -7.46 8.73 14.60
C LEU A 100 -7.92 8.42 13.17
N LEU A 101 -7.53 9.27 12.22
CA LEU A 101 -7.67 8.96 10.81
C LEU A 101 -6.65 7.88 10.43
N VAL A 102 -7.13 6.79 9.84
CA VAL A 102 -6.28 5.67 9.42
C VAL A 102 -6.26 5.56 7.90
N TYR A 103 -5.06 5.63 7.35
CA TYR A 103 -4.76 5.41 5.95
C TYR A 103 -3.85 4.20 5.78
N ARG A 104 -3.68 3.73 4.54
CA ARG A 104 -2.75 2.63 4.24
C ARG A 104 -1.32 3.03 4.59
N GLY A 105 -0.92 4.23 4.20
CA GLY A 105 0.44 4.71 4.39
C GLY A 105 1.35 4.34 3.23
N GLU A 106 2.14 5.31 2.82
CA GLU A 106 3.19 5.18 1.83
C GLU A 106 4.30 6.16 2.19
N SER A 107 5.53 5.66 2.23
CA SER A 107 6.70 6.48 2.49
C SER A 107 6.95 7.45 1.32
N GLU A 108 7.39 8.67 1.60
CA GLU A 108 7.71 9.66 0.55
C GLU A 108 8.76 9.13 -0.45
N LYS A 109 9.73 8.37 0.07
CA LYS A 109 10.78 7.68 -0.69
C LYS A 109 10.90 6.25 -0.18
N TYR A 110 11.65 5.42 -0.92
CA TYR A 110 11.97 4.07 -0.47
C TYR A 110 12.67 4.10 0.90
N ASN A 111 12.03 3.50 1.89
CA ASN A 111 12.54 3.37 3.26
C ASN A 111 12.64 1.88 3.61
N ILE A 112 13.87 1.36 3.51
CA ILE A 112 14.17 -0.06 3.75
C ILE A 112 13.70 -0.54 5.13
N LYS A 113 13.83 0.26 6.19
CA LYS A 113 13.47 -0.15 7.55
C LYS A 113 11.98 -0.43 7.66
N THR A 114 11.16 0.48 7.12
CA THR A 114 9.70 0.34 7.09
C THR A 114 9.25 -0.83 6.22
N GLU A 115 9.85 -1.00 5.03
CA GLU A 115 9.49 -2.09 4.13
C GLU A 115 9.86 -3.46 4.71
N ILE A 116 11.01 -3.58 5.39
CA ILE A 116 11.38 -4.79 6.14
C ILE A 116 10.35 -5.06 7.23
N TYR A 117 10.05 -4.07 8.08
CA TYR A 117 9.05 -4.23 9.13
C TYR A 117 7.71 -4.72 8.57
N ASN A 118 7.21 -4.12 7.49
CA ASN A 118 5.96 -4.52 6.84
C ASN A 118 6.00 -5.96 6.29
N ILE A 119 7.13 -6.40 5.73
CA ILE A 119 7.28 -7.76 5.21
C ILE A 119 7.23 -8.78 6.36
N PHE A 120 8.00 -8.54 7.43
CA PHE A 120 8.10 -9.48 8.54
C PHE A 120 6.86 -9.51 9.44
N ASN A 121 6.12 -8.40 9.55
CA ASN A 121 4.82 -8.36 10.22
C ASN A 121 3.65 -8.80 9.34
N SER A 122 3.87 -9.11 8.06
CA SER A 122 2.82 -9.69 7.23
C SER A 122 2.63 -11.19 7.53
N ASN A 123 1.43 -11.71 7.31
CA ASN A 123 1.14 -13.15 7.40
C ASN A 123 1.63 -13.97 6.19
N ASP A 124 2.36 -13.35 5.25
CA ASP A 124 2.79 -13.97 3.98
C ASP A 124 4.23 -14.52 4.11
N ILE A 125 4.34 -15.81 4.47
CA ILE A 125 5.63 -16.51 4.64
C ILE A 125 6.48 -16.46 3.37
N ILE A 126 5.85 -16.54 2.19
CA ILE A 126 6.55 -16.46 0.91
C ILE A 126 7.23 -15.10 0.77
N LYS A 127 6.54 -14.01 1.13
CA LYS A 127 7.18 -12.67 1.13
C LYS A 127 8.36 -12.57 2.08
N LYS A 128 8.29 -13.22 3.26
CA LYS A 128 9.42 -13.23 4.22
C LYS A 128 10.63 -13.95 3.67
N ILE A 129 10.43 -15.10 3.02
CA ILE A 129 11.52 -15.86 2.39
C ILE A 129 12.13 -15.06 1.23
N PHE A 130 11.30 -14.42 0.40
CA PHE A 130 11.73 -13.63 -0.76
C PHE A 130 11.92 -12.14 -0.44
N THR A 131 12.19 -11.78 0.82
CA THR A 131 12.36 -10.39 1.27
C THR A 131 13.25 -9.56 0.35
N PRO A 132 14.46 -10.02 -0.06
CA PRO A 132 15.35 -9.21 -0.90
C PRO A 132 14.73 -8.83 -2.24
N PHE A 133 13.98 -9.74 -2.86
CA PHE A 133 13.31 -9.50 -4.14
C PHE A 133 12.09 -8.61 -3.99
N VAL A 134 11.34 -8.74 -2.89
CA VAL A 134 10.22 -7.84 -2.57
C VAL A 134 10.75 -6.42 -2.36
N LEU A 135 11.84 -6.25 -1.61
CA LEU A 135 12.51 -4.98 -1.40
C LEU A 135 13.04 -4.38 -2.71
N TYR A 136 13.65 -5.20 -3.57
CA TYR A 136 14.13 -4.75 -4.88
C TYR A 136 13.00 -4.22 -5.76
N ASN A 137 11.87 -4.93 -5.82
CA ASN A 137 10.68 -4.47 -6.55
C ASN A 137 10.16 -3.14 -5.98
N LYS A 138 10.11 -2.98 -4.66
CA LYS A 138 9.73 -1.71 -4.02
C LYS A 138 10.70 -0.60 -4.38
N LYS A 139 12.02 -0.85 -4.27
CA LYS A 139 13.09 0.07 -4.66
C LYS A 139 12.93 0.56 -6.10
N ILE A 140 12.76 -0.34 -7.07
CA ILE A 140 12.58 0.04 -8.49
C ILE A 140 11.34 0.92 -8.66
N ASN A 141 10.23 0.58 -8.01
CA ASN A 141 9.01 1.38 -8.13
C ASN A 141 9.24 2.82 -7.66
N TYR A 142 9.90 3.01 -6.52
CA TYR A 142 10.26 4.35 -6.05
C TYR A 142 11.29 5.03 -6.96
N LYS A 143 12.27 4.32 -7.53
CA LYS A 143 13.21 4.90 -8.51
C LYS A 143 12.50 5.41 -9.76
N ARG A 144 11.47 4.69 -10.25
CA ARG A 144 10.69 5.09 -11.44
C ARG A 144 9.80 6.31 -11.19
N ILE A 145 9.32 6.48 -9.95
CA ILE A 145 8.33 7.51 -9.58
C ILE A 145 9.01 8.73 -8.94
N GLY A 146 10.18 8.54 -8.35
CA GLY A 146 10.95 9.56 -7.65
C GLY A 146 10.46 9.76 -6.21
N LYS A 147 9.31 10.43 -6.07
CA LYS A 147 8.77 10.85 -4.76
C LYS A 147 7.25 10.74 -4.71
N SER A 148 6.74 10.27 -3.57
CA SER A 148 5.31 10.24 -3.27
C SER A 148 4.87 11.46 -2.46
N ASN A 149 3.73 12.04 -2.81
CA ASN A 149 3.09 13.12 -2.03
C ASN A 149 2.04 12.59 -1.05
N TYR A 150 1.99 11.27 -0.80
CA TYR A 150 0.97 10.61 -0.01
C TYR A 150 0.76 11.26 1.37
N ILE A 151 1.83 11.40 2.15
CA ILE A 151 1.80 11.94 3.51
C ILE A 151 1.31 13.40 3.54
N ASN A 152 1.71 14.21 2.55
CA ASN A 152 1.27 15.59 2.47
C ASN A 152 -0.23 15.69 2.16
N ASN A 153 -0.71 14.87 1.21
CA ASN A 153 -2.12 14.87 0.84
C ASN A 153 -3.02 14.38 2.00
N THR A 154 -2.61 13.36 2.76
CA THR A 154 -3.37 12.90 3.93
C THR A 154 -3.33 13.91 5.09
N LEU A 155 -2.24 14.66 5.23
CA LEU A 155 -2.14 15.76 6.19
C LEU A 155 -3.12 16.91 5.85
N GLU A 156 -3.30 17.23 4.57
CA GLU A 156 -4.30 18.21 4.14
C GLU A 156 -5.72 17.77 4.51
N VAL A 157 -6.07 16.49 4.27
CA VAL A 157 -7.36 15.93 4.68
C VAL A 157 -7.54 16.02 6.20
N LYS A 158 -6.52 15.65 6.98
CA LYS A 158 -6.52 15.78 8.45
C LYS A 158 -6.81 17.20 8.89
N ASN A 159 -6.14 18.18 8.28
CA ASN A 159 -6.29 19.58 8.64
C ASN A 159 -7.70 20.09 8.30
N LYS A 160 -8.21 19.79 7.11
CA LYS A 160 -9.59 20.16 6.70
C LYS A 160 -10.63 19.53 7.62
N LEU A 161 -10.47 18.26 7.99
CA LEU A 161 -11.37 17.60 8.92
C LEU A 161 -11.31 18.24 10.32
N LYS A 162 -10.10 18.55 10.81
CA LYS A 162 -9.92 19.23 12.10
C LYS A 162 -10.69 20.55 12.15
N TYR A 163 -10.62 21.37 11.11
CA TYR A 163 -11.37 22.64 11.05
C TYR A 163 -12.88 22.46 10.94
N SER A 164 -13.35 21.31 10.45
CA SER A 164 -14.77 21.01 10.31
C SER A 164 -15.42 20.44 11.59
N LEU A 165 -14.62 19.88 12.49
CA LEU A 165 -15.04 19.31 13.77
C LEU A 165 -15.01 20.37 14.88
N SER A 166 -15.74 20.13 15.97
CA SER A 166 -15.68 20.99 17.15
C SER A 166 -14.36 20.84 17.91
N ASP A 167 -14.00 21.84 18.72
CA ASP A 167 -12.76 21.87 19.51
C ASP A 167 -12.63 20.72 20.53
N ASN A 168 -13.72 20.01 20.81
CA ASN A 168 -13.74 18.83 21.65
C ASN A 168 -13.03 17.61 21.02
N TYR A 169 -12.75 17.66 19.71
CA TYR A 169 -12.03 16.61 18.99
C TYR A 169 -10.58 17.01 18.68
N LYS A 170 -9.66 16.12 19.00
CA LYS A 170 -8.28 16.19 18.53
C LYS A 170 -8.04 15.18 17.41
N VAL A 171 -7.71 15.67 16.22
CA VAL A 171 -7.49 14.80 15.05
C VAL A 171 -6.02 14.40 14.89
N TYR A 172 -5.80 13.10 14.84
CA TYR A 172 -4.53 12.41 14.62
C TYR A 172 -4.56 11.67 13.28
N LEU A 173 -3.38 11.29 12.81
CA LEU A 173 -3.18 10.56 11.57
C LEU A 173 -2.25 9.39 11.85
N GLY A 174 -2.66 8.20 11.43
CA GLY A 174 -1.89 6.96 11.56
C GLY A 174 -1.96 6.12 10.29
N TYR A 175 -0.96 5.25 10.13
CA TYR A 175 -0.76 4.48 8.92
C TYR A 175 -0.57 2.99 9.19
N LEU A 176 -0.96 2.15 8.24
CA LEU A 176 -0.75 0.70 8.32
C LEU A 176 0.67 0.27 7.91
N TYR A 177 1.26 0.98 6.93
CA TYR A 177 2.46 0.54 6.20
C TYR A 177 3.60 1.57 6.12
N CYS A 178 3.56 2.68 6.87
CA CYS A 178 4.68 3.61 6.93
C CYS A 178 4.80 4.24 8.34
N GLU A 179 5.86 5.03 8.54
CA GLU A 179 6.13 5.74 9.80
C GLU A 179 4.90 6.55 10.27
N SER A 180 4.79 6.76 11.59
CA SER A 180 3.51 7.06 12.26
C SER A 180 2.54 5.88 12.15
N TYR A 181 3.01 4.70 12.56
CA TYR A 181 2.18 3.51 12.57
C TYR A 181 1.00 3.69 13.52
N ILE A 182 -0.14 3.06 13.20
CA ILE A 182 -1.34 3.15 14.06
C ILE A 182 -1.06 2.71 15.49
N GLU A 183 -0.17 1.72 15.68
CA GLU A 183 0.25 1.24 16.99
C GLU A 183 0.91 2.35 17.82
N GLU A 184 1.90 3.04 17.25
CA GLU A 184 2.61 4.15 17.89
C GLU A 184 1.64 5.32 18.16
N LYS A 185 0.77 5.63 17.20
CA LYS A 185 -0.15 6.76 17.31
C LYS A 185 -1.20 6.55 18.39
N ILE A 186 -1.68 5.32 18.57
CA ILE A 186 -2.62 5.03 19.66
C ILE A 186 -1.94 5.15 21.02
N MET A 187 -0.69 4.68 21.14
CA MET A 187 0.07 4.86 22.37
C MET A 187 0.35 6.33 22.66
N GLU A 188 0.73 7.12 21.65
CA GLU A 188 0.90 8.56 21.76
C GLU A 188 -0.39 9.23 22.26
N ILE A 189 -1.54 8.91 21.66
CA ILE A 189 -2.85 9.43 22.08
C ILE A 189 -3.18 9.05 23.53
N ALA A 190 -2.89 7.81 23.92
CA ALA A 190 -3.12 7.31 25.27
C ALA A 190 -2.22 8.00 26.31
N ASN A 191 -0.93 8.16 25.98
CA ASN A 191 0.07 8.85 26.81
C ASN A 191 -0.23 10.34 26.97
N GLU A 192 -0.77 10.95 25.91
CA GLU A 192 -1.31 12.32 25.95
C GLU A 192 -2.53 12.47 26.86
N GLY A 193 -3.14 11.37 27.30
CA GLY A 193 -4.20 11.34 28.29
C GLY A 193 -5.62 11.13 27.77
N TYR A 194 -5.80 10.92 26.46
CA TYR A 194 -7.13 10.70 25.89
C TYR A 194 -7.62 9.29 26.21
N LYS A 195 -8.81 9.20 26.81
CA LYS A 195 -9.44 7.92 27.20
C LYS A 195 -10.46 7.42 26.18
N LYS A 196 -10.88 8.28 25.26
CA LYS A 196 -11.87 7.99 24.22
C LYS A 196 -11.26 8.25 22.84
N ILE A 197 -11.10 7.19 22.06
CA ILE A 197 -10.52 7.25 20.71
C ILE A 197 -11.55 6.76 19.70
N ILE A 198 -11.83 7.58 18.68
CA ILE A 198 -12.61 7.21 17.51
C ILE A 198 -11.64 6.93 16.36
N VAL A 199 -11.56 5.67 15.95
CA VAL A 199 -10.75 5.21 14.81
C VAL A 199 -11.57 5.33 13.53
N VAL A 200 -11.02 6.05 12.57
CA VAL A 200 -11.68 6.39 11.32
C VAL A 200 -10.90 5.80 10.14
N PRO A 201 -11.20 4.55 9.73
CA PRO A 201 -10.60 3.96 8.55
C PRO A 201 -11.06 4.68 7.30
N VAL A 202 -10.11 5.30 6.59
CA VAL A 202 -10.36 5.90 5.27
C VAL A 202 -10.16 4.83 4.19
N PHE A 203 -10.99 3.79 4.27
CA PHE A 203 -11.01 2.65 3.35
C PHE A 203 -12.37 2.55 2.67
N LEU A 204 -12.41 1.98 1.47
CA LEU A 204 -13.69 1.75 0.82
C LEU A 204 -14.50 0.69 1.56
N THR A 205 -13.90 -0.46 1.84
CA THR A 205 -14.60 -1.67 2.30
C THR A 205 -14.02 -2.25 3.59
N GLU A 206 -14.74 -3.17 4.21
CA GLU A 206 -14.28 -4.01 5.33
C GLU A 206 -13.36 -5.14 4.84
N GLY A 207 -12.39 -4.80 3.99
CA GLY A 207 -11.46 -5.74 3.38
C GLY A 207 -10.21 -5.97 4.22
N LYS A 208 -9.16 -6.44 3.56
CA LYS A 208 -7.90 -6.80 4.22
C LYS A 208 -7.30 -5.69 5.07
N GLU A 209 -7.29 -4.44 4.60
CA GLU A 209 -6.72 -3.33 5.38
C GLU A 209 -7.54 -3.01 6.64
N TYR A 210 -8.88 -3.13 6.57
CA TYR A 210 -9.76 -2.93 7.72
C TYR A 210 -9.59 -4.04 8.77
N ILE A 211 -9.45 -5.29 8.33
CA ILE A 211 -9.18 -6.43 9.22
C ILE A 211 -7.82 -6.25 9.89
N LEU A 212 -6.77 -5.93 9.12
CA LEU A 212 -5.43 -5.69 9.64
C LEU A 212 -5.40 -4.53 10.65
N LEU A 213 -6.15 -3.46 10.40
CA LEU A 213 -6.33 -2.36 11.34
C LEU A 213 -6.85 -2.87 12.69
N LYS A 214 -7.94 -3.66 12.69
CA LYS A 214 -8.50 -4.21 13.93
C LYS A 214 -7.51 -5.11 14.66
N GLU A 215 -6.91 -6.06 13.95
CA GLU A 215 -5.91 -6.99 14.51
C GLU A 215 -4.76 -6.24 15.19
N LYS A 216 -4.21 -5.20 14.53
CA LYS A 216 -3.13 -4.37 15.08
C LYS A 216 -3.55 -3.64 16.35
N ILE A 217 -4.74 -3.02 16.38
CA ILE A 217 -5.21 -2.29 17.57
C ILE A 217 -5.52 -3.23 18.72
N GLU A 218 -6.19 -4.35 18.45
CA GLU A 218 -6.52 -5.38 19.45
C GLU A 218 -5.24 -5.96 20.08
N SER A 219 -4.16 -6.09 19.30
CA SER A 219 -2.87 -6.59 19.79
C SER A 219 -2.20 -5.71 20.84
N LEU A 220 -2.54 -4.42 20.91
CA LEU A 220 -1.96 -3.48 21.87
C LEU A 220 -2.43 -3.72 23.31
N LYS A 221 -3.56 -4.43 23.50
CA LYS A 221 -4.15 -4.72 24.82
C LYS A 221 -4.22 -3.47 25.72
N LEU A 222 -4.79 -2.39 25.18
CA LEU A 222 -4.85 -1.10 25.87
C LEU A 222 -5.73 -1.20 27.11
N PHE A 223 -5.21 -0.71 28.24
CA PHE A 223 -5.97 -0.61 29.48
C PHE A 223 -6.50 0.82 29.64
N ASN A 224 -7.75 0.96 30.09
CA ASN A 224 -8.40 2.25 30.36
C ASN A 224 -8.50 3.18 29.14
N VAL A 225 -8.58 2.66 27.92
CA VAL A 225 -8.84 3.43 26.71
C VAL A 225 -10.00 2.77 25.96
N SER A 226 -11.08 3.51 25.75
CA SER A 226 -12.24 3.07 24.99
C SER A 226 -12.04 3.44 23.52
N ILE A 227 -12.11 2.43 22.64
CA ILE A 227 -11.93 2.59 21.20
C ILE A 227 -13.24 2.29 20.49
N LYS A 228 -13.67 3.20 19.62
CA LYS A 228 -14.77 2.97 18.67
C LYS A 228 -14.27 3.08 17.24
N TYR A 229 -14.95 2.39 16.33
CA TYR A 229 -14.63 2.40 14.91
C TYR A 229 -15.79 3.00 14.13
N THR A 230 -15.47 3.88 13.18
CA THR A 230 -16.43 4.18 12.10
C THR A 230 -16.42 3.05 11.06
N SER A 231 -17.53 2.88 10.36
CA SER A 231 -17.62 1.95 9.23
C SER A 231 -16.93 2.52 7.98
N PRO A 232 -16.38 1.67 7.08
CA PRO A 232 -15.84 2.09 5.79
C PRO A 232 -16.87 2.78 4.89
N VAL A 233 -16.42 3.48 3.84
CA VAL A 233 -17.25 4.44 3.08
C VAL A 233 -17.99 3.85 1.86
N TRP A 234 -17.99 2.54 1.66
CA TRP A 234 -18.64 1.87 0.51
C TRP A 234 -20.13 2.18 0.33
N ASN A 235 -20.83 2.59 1.39
CA ASN A 235 -22.24 2.94 1.35
C ASN A 235 -22.49 4.46 1.26
N SER A 236 -21.45 5.27 1.07
CA SER A 236 -21.58 6.72 1.04
C SER A 236 -21.98 7.26 -0.34
N GLU A 237 -23.16 7.85 -0.41
CA GLU A 237 -23.62 8.60 -1.59
C GLU A 237 -22.76 9.84 -1.85
N LYS A 238 -22.23 10.49 -0.80
CA LYS A 238 -21.36 11.66 -0.96
C LYS A 238 -20.07 11.31 -1.71
N ILE A 239 -19.46 10.17 -1.36
CA ILE A 239 -18.25 9.67 -2.02
C ILE A 239 -18.57 9.23 -3.46
N ILE A 240 -19.72 8.61 -3.71
CA ILE A 240 -20.18 8.29 -5.07
C ILE A 240 -20.30 9.56 -5.91
N ASN A 241 -20.98 10.59 -5.39
CA ASN A 241 -21.18 11.87 -6.06
C ASN A 241 -19.87 12.59 -6.40
N SER A 242 -18.85 12.44 -5.56
CA SER A 242 -17.52 12.95 -5.84
C SER A 242 -16.84 12.30 -7.04
N TYR A 243 -16.91 10.96 -7.16
CA TYR A 243 -16.40 10.27 -8.33
C TYR A 243 -17.12 10.73 -9.60
N ILE A 244 -18.46 10.81 -9.53
CA ILE A 244 -19.28 11.29 -10.65
C ILE A 244 -18.89 12.71 -11.05
N LYS A 245 -18.81 13.64 -10.08
CA LYS A 245 -18.44 15.04 -10.32
C LYS A 245 -17.05 15.14 -10.96
N LYS A 246 -16.09 14.33 -10.51
CA LYS A 246 -14.73 14.31 -11.04
C LYS A 246 -14.69 13.81 -12.49
N ILE A 247 -15.32 12.68 -12.77
CA ILE A 247 -15.43 12.11 -14.12
C ILE A 247 -16.12 13.13 -15.05
N TRP A 248 -17.27 13.65 -14.63
CA TRP A 248 -18.06 14.59 -15.43
C TRP A 248 -17.33 15.90 -15.71
N SER A 249 -16.65 16.46 -14.71
CA SER A 249 -15.85 17.68 -14.83
C SER A 249 -14.76 17.54 -15.89
N ASP A 250 -14.01 16.43 -15.88
CA ASP A 250 -12.94 16.20 -16.85
C ASP A 250 -13.48 15.94 -18.27
N VAL A 251 -14.56 15.16 -18.40
CA VAL A 251 -15.24 14.92 -19.68
C VAL A 251 -15.78 16.24 -20.27
N SER A 252 -16.49 17.03 -19.47
CA SER A 252 -17.15 18.27 -19.90
C SER A 252 -16.17 19.36 -20.26
N LYS A 253 -15.16 19.61 -19.41
CA LYS A 253 -14.13 20.63 -19.66
C LYS A 253 -13.40 20.42 -20.99
N ARG A 254 -13.24 19.15 -21.38
CA ARG A 254 -12.55 18.77 -22.62
C ARG A 254 -13.48 18.53 -23.80
N LYS A 255 -14.79 18.67 -23.62
CA LYS A 255 -15.82 18.44 -24.65
C LYS A 255 -15.66 17.07 -25.33
N ILE A 256 -15.37 16.04 -24.53
CA ILE A 256 -15.13 14.68 -25.05
C ILE A 256 -16.47 14.07 -25.48
N LYS A 257 -16.58 13.73 -26.76
CA LYS A 257 -17.83 13.22 -27.35
C LYS A 257 -18.10 11.75 -27.03
N ASP A 258 -17.05 10.93 -26.92
CA ASP A 258 -17.23 9.48 -26.77
C ASP A 258 -16.24 8.87 -25.76
N PRO A 259 -16.42 9.21 -24.46
CA PRO A 259 -15.52 8.76 -23.40
C PRO A 259 -15.74 7.27 -23.06
N GLY A 260 -14.64 6.56 -22.86
CA GLY A 260 -14.59 5.29 -22.15
C GLY A 260 -14.26 5.51 -20.67
N ILE A 261 -14.89 4.74 -19.78
CA ILE A 261 -14.64 4.82 -18.34
C ILE A 261 -14.35 3.42 -17.80
N ILE A 262 -13.33 3.31 -16.96
CA ILE A 262 -13.03 2.07 -16.24
C ILE A 262 -13.02 2.37 -14.74
N LEU A 263 -13.92 1.72 -14.01
CA LEU A 263 -13.99 1.79 -12.56
C LEU A 263 -13.21 0.62 -11.96
N ILE A 264 -12.03 0.93 -11.43
CA ILE A 264 -11.01 -0.03 -11.00
C ILE A 264 -11.08 -0.18 -9.48
N GLY A 265 -11.51 -1.36 -9.01
CA GLY A 265 -11.43 -1.71 -7.59
C GLY A 265 -10.11 -2.39 -7.24
N ARG A 266 -9.69 -2.38 -5.97
CA ARG A 266 -8.60 -3.23 -5.50
C ARG A 266 -9.12 -4.66 -5.28
N GLY A 267 -8.47 -5.64 -5.90
CA GLY A 267 -8.83 -7.05 -5.73
C GLY A 267 -8.21 -7.68 -4.49
N GLU A 268 -8.82 -8.76 -4.01
CA GLU A 268 -8.38 -9.49 -2.83
C GLU A 268 -7.72 -10.82 -3.22
N LYS A 269 -6.48 -11.07 -2.76
CA LYS A 269 -5.72 -12.31 -3.07
C LYS A 269 -6.46 -13.58 -2.63
N GLU A 270 -7.22 -13.48 -1.54
CA GLU A 270 -7.93 -14.61 -0.93
C GLU A 270 -9.46 -14.47 -1.07
N GLN A 271 -9.95 -13.95 -2.20
CA GLN A 271 -11.37 -13.64 -2.46
C GLN A 271 -12.38 -14.73 -2.07
N ASN A 272 -11.98 -16.00 -2.02
CA ASN A 272 -12.84 -17.14 -1.68
C ASN A 272 -13.06 -17.30 -0.16
N LYS A 273 -12.27 -16.66 0.70
CA LYS A 273 -12.52 -16.69 2.15
C LYS A 273 -13.72 -15.81 2.47
N ILE A 274 -14.61 -16.31 3.33
CA ILE A 274 -15.87 -15.67 3.72
C ILE A 274 -15.67 -14.19 4.11
N GLN A 275 -14.61 -13.90 4.86
CA GLN A 275 -14.28 -12.54 5.30
C GLN A 275 -14.03 -11.54 4.14
N TYR A 276 -13.55 -12.00 2.98
CA TYR A 276 -13.28 -11.15 1.81
C TYR A 276 -14.40 -11.16 0.77
N ILE A 277 -15.33 -12.13 0.81
CA ILE A 277 -16.52 -12.13 -0.06
C ILE A 277 -17.34 -10.87 0.17
N ASN A 278 -17.50 -10.47 1.44
CA ASN A 278 -18.24 -9.27 1.79
C ASN A 278 -17.55 -7.99 1.30
N SER A 279 -16.21 -7.89 1.40
CA SER A 279 -15.48 -6.72 0.90
C SER A 279 -15.56 -6.61 -0.63
N VAL A 280 -15.42 -7.73 -1.35
CA VAL A 280 -15.62 -7.78 -2.80
C VAL A 280 -17.04 -7.33 -3.18
N ARG A 281 -18.06 -7.77 -2.44
CA ARG A 281 -19.45 -7.36 -2.66
C ARG A 281 -19.65 -5.86 -2.41
N GLN A 282 -19.14 -5.32 -1.31
CA GLN A 282 -19.19 -3.88 -0.99
C GLN A 282 -18.52 -3.04 -2.10
N ASN A 283 -17.35 -3.48 -2.57
CA ASN A 283 -16.61 -2.80 -3.65
C ASN A 283 -17.40 -2.80 -4.97
N LEU A 284 -17.97 -3.95 -5.36
CA LEU A 284 -18.80 -4.06 -6.57
C LEU A 284 -20.07 -3.23 -6.47
N MET A 285 -20.77 -3.25 -5.32
CA MET A 285 -21.96 -2.43 -5.10
C MET A 285 -21.64 -0.93 -5.25
N PHE A 286 -20.55 -0.47 -4.63
CA PHE A 286 -20.11 0.91 -4.74
C PHE A 286 -19.86 1.34 -6.19
N ARG A 287 -19.11 0.54 -6.95
CA ARG A 287 -18.81 0.84 -8.36
C ARG A 287 -20.03 0.72 -9.29
N LYS A 288 -20.93 -0.23 -9.02
CA LYS A 288 -22.18 -0.36 -9.77
C LYS A 288 -23.05 0.88 -9.62
N LYS A 289 -23.16 1.45 -8.41
CA LYS A 289 -23.89 2.71 -8.19
C LYS A 289 -23.30 3.88 -8.99
N ILE A 290 -21.96 4.00 -9.05
CA ILE A 290 -21.31 5.01 -9.90
C ILE A 290 -21.67 4.79 -11.37
N LYS A 291 -21.53 3.54 -11.85
CA LYS A 291 -21.86 3.18 -13.23
C LYS A 291 -23.32 3.48 -13.57
N GLU A 292 -24.26 3.05 -12.73
CA GLU A 292 -25.70 3.27 -12.89
C GLU A 292 -26.01 4.76 -13.02
N PHE A 293 -25.43 5.60 -12.15
CA PHE A 293 -25.62 7.05 -12.23
C PHE A 293 -25.06 7.66 -13.53
N LEU A 294 -23.85 7.26 -13.95
CA LEU A 294 -23.26 7.75 -15.20
C LEU A 294 -24.14 7.42 -16.41
N VAL A 295 -24.72 6.22 -16.44
CA VAL A 295 -25.60 5.78 -17.54
C VAL A 295 -26.95 6.49 -17.50
N GLN A 296 -27.60 6.50 -16.34
CA GLN A 296 -29.00 6.95 -16.21
C GLN A 296 -29.13 8.47 -16.15
N ASN A 297 -28.17 9.18 -15.53
CA ASN A 297 -28.28 10.60 -15.25
C ASN A 297 -27.40 11.47 -16.14
N LEU A 298 -26.33 10.91 -16.73
CA LEU A 298 -25.37 11.65 -17.55
C LEU A 298 -25.22 11.08 -18.97
N GLU A 299 -26.12 10.18 -19.37
CA GLU A 299 -26.23 9.63 -20.74
C GLU A 299 -24.96 8.96 -21.28
N PHE A 300 -24.08 8.48 -20.40
CA PHE A 300 -22.93 7.69 -20.84
C PHE A 300 -23.40 6.32 -21.37
N ARG A 301 -22.74 5.85 -22.43
CA ARG A 301 -23.06 4.55 -23.03
C ARG A 301 -22.61 3.42 -22.10
N ASP A 302 -23.56 2.59 -21.66
CA ASP A 302 -23.31 1.47 -20.72
C ASP A 302 -22.13 0.57 -21.14
N ARG A 303 -22.08 0.20 -22.42
CA ARG A 303 -21.01 -0.66 -22.99
C ARG A 303 -19.61 -0.06 -22.87
N LYS A 304 -19.50 1.27 -22.73
CA LYS A 304 -18.26 2.04 -22.61
C LYS A 304 -17.87 2.32 -21.15
N ILE A 305 -18.63 1.81 -20.18
CA ILE A 305 -18.29 1.85 -18.75
C ILE A 305 -18.00 0.43 -18.26
N LYS A 306 -16.73 0.14 -17.98
CA LYS A 306 -16.25 -1.16 -17.54
C LYS A 306 -15.94 -1.18 -16.05
N LEU A 307 -16.15 -2.33 -15.42
CA LEU A 307 -15.74 -2.61 -14.05
C LEU A 307 -14.56 -3.58 -14.09
N SER A 308 -13.44 -3.23 -13.45
CA SER A 308 -12.24 -4.07 -13.48
C SER A 308 -11.51 -4.09 -12.15
N TRP A 309 -10.51 -4.94 -12.04
CA TRP A 309 -9.68 -5.03 -10.83
C TRP A 309 -8.25 -4.60 -11.12
N PHE A 310 -7.64 -3.94 -10.13
CA PHE A 310 -6.24 -3.52 -10.20
C PHE A 310 -5.30 -4.73 -10.25
N ASP A 311 -5.43 -5.66 -9.29
CA ASP A 311 -4.65 -6.88 -9.15
C ASP A 311 -5.51 -8.03 -8.59
N TYR A 312 -4.98 -9.26 -8.64
CA TYR A 312 -5.51 -10.50 -8.05
C TYR A 312 -6.84 -11.06 -8.58
N MET A 313 -7.67 -10.22 -9.19
CA MET A 313 -9.01 -10.60 -9.66
C MET A 313 -9.20 -10.28 -11.16
N LYS A 314 -10.27 -10.84 -11.74
CA LYS A 314 -10.66 -10.65 -13.14
C LYS A 314 -12.06 -10.03 -13.25
N PRO A 315 -12.35 -9.24 -14.30
CA PRO A 315 -11.42 -8.86 -15.37
C PRO A 315 -10.39 -7.83 -14.88
N GLY A 316 -9.18 -7.87 -15.46
CA GLY A 316 -8.10 -6.95 -15.10
C GLY A 316 -8.21 -5.66 -15.90
N TYR A 317 -7.80 -4.52 -15.32
CA TYR A 317 -7.97 -3.21 -15.97
C TYR A 317 -7.29 -3.11 -17.35
N ILE A 318 -6.12 -3.73 -17.55
CA ILE A 318 -5.43 -3.72 -18.87
C ILE A 318 -6.31 -4.36 -19.95
N THR A 319 -6.94 -5.49 -19.65
CA THR A 319 -7.83 -6.19 -20.59
C THR A 319 -9.06 -5.34 -20.90
N GLU A 320 -9.63 -4.68 -19.90
CA GLU A 320 -10.81 -3.83 -20.12
C GLU A 320 -10.49 -2.52 -20.86
N ILE A 321 -9.27 -1.98 -20.74
CA ILE A 321 -8.81 -0.86 -21.57
C ILE A 321 -8.76 -1.29 -23.04
N ASP A 322 -8.20 -2.46 -23.31
CA ASP A 322 -8.09 -3.00 -24.67
C ASP A 322 -9.47 -3.18 -25.31
N THR A 323 -10.42 -3.77 -24.56
CA THR A 323 -11.82 -3.89 -24.99
C THR A 323 -12.49 -2.53 -25.24
N LEU A 324 -12.10 -1.47 -24.51
CA LEU A 324 -12.63 -0.14 -24.77
C LEU A 324 -12.14 0.46 -26.09
N PHE A 325 -10.93 0.13 -26.54
CA PHE A 325 -10.43 0.56 -27.86
C PHE A 325 -11.31 0.01 -28.99
N GLU A 326 -11.79 -1.23 -28.88
CA GLU A 326 -12.71 -1.84 -29.86
C GLU A 326 -14.04 -1.10 -30.01
N TYR A 327 -14.47 -0.35 -28.99
CA TYR A 327 -15.70 0.44 -29.06
C TYR A 327 -15.50 1.85 -29.64
N GLY A 328 -14.31 2.20 -30.14
CA GLY A 328 -14.05 3.50 -30.78
C GLY A 328 -14.19 4.67 -29.80
N VAL A 329 -13.56 4.58 -28.64
CA VAL A 329 -13.51 5.68 -27.65
C VAL A 329 -12.40 6.67 -28.01
N SER A 330 -12.62 7.97 -27.79
CA SER A 330 -11.57 8.99 -28.00
C SER A 330 -10.67 9.15 -26.78
N ASP A 331 -11.22 8.95 -25.59
CA ASP A 331 -10.52 9.12 -24.32
C ASP A 331 -10.98 8.05 -23.35
N ILE A 332 -10.05 7.47 -22.59
CA ILE A 332 -10.34 6.49 -21.54
C ILE A 332 -9.95 7.08 -20.18
N PHE A 333 -10.92 7.11 -19.27
CA PHE A 333 -10.73 7.52 -17.88
C PHE A 333 -10.61 6.29 -16.97
N CYS A 334 -9.39 6.03 -16.49
CA CYS A 334 -9.10 5.01 -15.50
C CYS A 334 -9.30 5.58 -14.09
N VAL A 335 -10.33 5.10 -13.39
CA VAL A 335 -10.72 5.60 -12.07
C VAL A 335 -10.43 4.54 -11.03
N LEU A 336 -9.40 4.75 -10.20
CA LEU A 336 -9.18 3.89 -9.04
C LEU A 336 -10.21 4.25 -7.96
N THR A 337 -11.14 3.35 -7.69
CA THR A 337 -12.27 3.62 -6.78
C THR A 337 -11.92 3.30 -5.33
N GLU A 338 -10.83 3.86 -4.83
CA GLU A 338 -10.46 3.82 -3.42
C GLU A 338 -10.48 5.26 -2.87
N PRO A 339 -11.06 5.53 -1.68
CA PRO A 339 -11.13 6.85 -1.07
C PRO A 339 -9.76 7.29 -0.53
N ASP A 340 -8.74 7.20 -1.36
CA ASP A 340 -7.34 7.44 -1.03
C ASP A 340 -6.80 8.63 -1.82
N VAL A 341 -5.63 9.10 -1.43
CA VAL A 341 -4.90 10.16 -2.13
C VAL A 341 -4.05 9.56 -3.26
N PHE A 342 -3.45 10.41 -4.10
CA PHE A 342 -2.54 9.91 -5.14
C PHE A 342 -1.36 9.13 -4.52
N ASN A 343 -1.19 7.89 -4.94
CA ASN A 343 -0.22 6.95 -4.37
C ASN A 343 0.58 6.22 -5.48
N ILE A 344 1.50 5.35 -5.06
CA ILE A 344 2.37 4.56 -5.95
C ILE A 344 1.59 3.64 -6.88
N GLU A 345 0.37 3.21 -6.52
CA GLU A 345 -0.46 2.34 -7.37
C GLU A 345 -0.95 3.07 -8.62
N ASN A 346 -1.33 4.34 -8.51
CA ASN A 346 -1.69 5.15 -9.66
C ASN A 346 -0.52 5.30 -10.64
N SER A 347 0.69 5.48 -10.11
CA SER A 347 1.90 5.58 -10.93
C SER A 347 2.29 4.23 -11.54
N LYS A 348 2.12 3.12 -10.82
CA LYS A 348 2.29 1.77 -11.38
C LYS A 348 1.30 1.48 -12.50
N MET A 349 0.06 1.94 -12.35
CA MET A 349 -0.96 1.84 -13.39
C MET A 349 -0.52 2.58 -14.66
N SER A 350 -0.03 3.82 -14.51
CA SER A 350 0.40 4.63 -15.65
C SER A 350 1.53 3.97 -16.43
N ILE A 351 2.51 3.40 -15.71
CA ILE A 351 3.65 2.68 -16.30
C ILE A 351 3.15 1.41 -16.99
N LYS A 352 2.33 0.60 -16.32
CA LYS A 352 1.86 -0.69 -16.87
C LYS A 352 0.94 -0.52 -18.08
N ILE A 353 0.16 0.57 -18.14
CA ILE A 353 -0.61 0.93 -19.34
C ILE A 353 0.34 1.21 -20.50
N LYS A 354 1.34 2.07 -20.31
CA LYS A 354 2.33 2.41 -21.35
C LYS A 354 3.17 1.22 -21.82
N GLU A 355 3.51 0.31 -20.91
CA GLU A 355 4.36 -0.85 -21.21
C GLU A 355 3.59 -1.99 -21.92
N LYS A 356 2.27 -2.10 -21.72
CA LYS A 356 1.49 -3.28 -22.15
C LYS A 356 0.45 -3.02 -23.23
N LEU A 357 0.06 -1.78 -23.45
CA LEU A 357 -0.99 -1.43 -24.39
C LEU A 357 -0.41 -0.61 -25.53
N ASP A 358 -0.75 -1.02 -26.74
CA ASP A 358 -0.54 -0.20 -27.93
C ASP A 358 -1.74 0.74 -28.06
N ILE A 359 -1.57 1.98 -27.62
CA ILE A 359 -2.66 2.95 -27.56
C ILE A 359 -2.91 3.47 -28.98
N PRO A 360 -4.12 3.29 -29.55
CA PRO A 360 -4.41 3.73 -30.90
C PRO A 360 -4.19 5.24 -31.08
N GLU A 361 -3.79 5.64 -32.29
CA GLU A 361 -3.54 7.05 -32.59
C GLU A 361 -4.77 7.92 -32.30
N GLY A 362 -4.56 9.05 -31.63
CA GLY A 362 -5.62 9.96 -31.23
C GLY A 362 -6.37 9.56 -29.94
N VAL A 363 -6.15 8.36 -29.39
CA VAL A 363 -6.76 7.94 -28.13
C VAL A 363 -5.90 8.36 -26.93
N ARG A 364 -6.53 8.94 -25.91
CA ARG A 364 -5.84 9.31 -24.66
C ARG A 364 -6.30 8.45 -23.50
N VAL A 365 -5.36 7.90 -22.74
CA VAL A 365 -5.67 7.18 -21.49
C VAL A 365 -5.24 8.04 -20.31
N GLN A 366 -6.19 8.46 -19.49
CA GLN A 366 -5.97 9.30 -18.32
C GLN A 366 -6.32 8.54 -17.04
N ILE A 367 -5.45 8.70 -16.04
CA ILE A 367 -5.71 8.21 -14.69
C ILE A 367 -6.31 9.33 -13.86
N LEU A 368 -7.49 9.08 -13.32
CA LEU A 368 -8.14 9.98 -12.38
C LEU A 368 -7.76 9.56 -10.96
N ASN A 369 -7.15 10.49 -10.25
CA ASN A 369 -6.75 10.29 -8.85
C ASN A 369 -7.96 10.30 -7.92
N GLY A 370 -7.79 9.87 -6.68
CA GLY A 370 -8.81 10.00 -5.64
C GLY A 370 -8.93 11.41 -5.04
N PHE A 371 -9.31 11.46 -3.77
CA PHE A 371 -9.84 12.60 -3.03
C PHE A 371 -8.73 13.37 -2.29
N ILE A 372 -8.26 14.50 -2.83
CA ILE A 372 -7.30 15.39 -2.13
C ILE A 372 -8.03 16.66 -1.66
N GLU A 373 -8.90 17.23 -2.50
CA GLU A 373 -9.59 18.49 -2.23
C GLU A 373 -11.10 18.35 -2.07
N ASP A 374 -11.56 17.16 -1.70
CA ASP A 374 -12.98 16.86 -1.80
C ASP A 374 -13.74 17.13 -0.50
N GLU A 375 -14.60 18.15 -0.54
CA GLU A 375 -15.48 18.54 0.56
C GLU A 375 -16.46 17.42 0.97
N ASN A 376 -16.90 16.58 0.03
CA ASN A 376 -17.81 15.47 0.34
C ASN A 376 -17.12 14.41 1.19
N LEU A 377 -15.81 14.16 0.98
CA LEU A 377 -15.05 13.26 1.84
C LEU A 377 -15.00 13.81 3.26
N ILE A 378 -14.65 15.09 3.42
CA ILE A 378 -14.59 15.73 4.75
C ILE A 378 -15.95 15.66 5.45
N LYS A 379 -17.04 16.01 4.73
CA LYS A 379 -18.40 15.96 5.27
C LYS A 379 -18.81 14.53 5.63
N GLU A 380 -18.43 13.54 4.84
CA GLU A 380 -18.73 12.14 5.14
C GLU A 380 -17.98 11.64 6.38
N LEU A 381 -16.69 11.93 6.49
CA LEU A 381 -15.88 11.56 7.65
C LEU A 381 -16.42 12.23 8.92
N LYS A 382 -16.74 13.53 8.86
CA LYS A 382 -17.37 14.27 9.97
C LYS A 382 -18.66 13.59 10.43
N ASN A 383 -19.59 13.33 9.51
CA ASN A 383 -20.88 12.72 9.84
C ASN A 383 -20.70 11.36 10.53
N ARG A 384 -19.73 10.54 10.09
CA ARG A 384 -19.45 9.23 10.68
C ARG A 384 -18.86 9.34 12.09
N ILE A 385 -17.97 10.29 12.31
CA ILE A 385 -17.38 10.57 13.63
C ILE A 385 -18.47 10.97 14.60
N GLU A 386 -19.29 11.97 14.25
CA GLU A 386 -20.37 12.47 15.08
C GLU A 386 -21.40 11.36 15.37
N PHE A 387 -21.76 10.56 14.37
CA PHE A 387 -22.68 9.44 14.55
C PHE A 387 -22.16 8.38 15.54
N VAL A 388 -20.89 7.98 15.44
CA VAL A 388 -20.28 7.00 16.35
C VAL A 388 -20.14 7.56 17.77
N ASP A 389 -19.90 8.86 17.88
CA ASP A 389 -19.77 9.53 19.17
C ASP A 389 -21.09 9.63 19.94
N LEU A 390 -22.23 9.73 19.24
CA LEU A 390 -23.58 9.69 19.83
C LEU A 390 -23.92 8.35 20.47
N GLN A 391 -23.23 7.27 20.09
CA GLN A 391 -23.43 5.96 20.69
C GLN A 391 -22.90 5.95 22.13
N ASN A 392 -23.45 5.11 23.00
CA ASN A 392 -22.92 4.96 24.36
C ASN A 392 -21.46 4.48 24.32
N TRP A 393 -20.61 5.08 25.13
CA TRP A 393 -19.24 4.62 25.34
C TRP A 393 -19.29 3.52 26.39
N SER A 394 -18.72 2.35 26.09
CA SER A 394 -18.52 1.32 27.11
C SER A 394 -17.50 1.85 28.11
N ASN A 395 -17.92 1.96 29.37
CA ASN A 395 -17.07 2.31 30.51
C ASN A 395 -16.09 1.19 30.83
#